data_AF-A0A970JVI5-F1
#
_entry.id   AF-A0A970JVI5-F1
#
_cell.length_a   1.000
_cell.length_b   1.000
_cell.length_c   1.000
_cell.angle_alpha   90.00
_cell.angle_beta   90.00
_cell.angle_gamma   90.00
#
_symmetry.space_group_name_H-M   'P 1'
#
loop_
_entity.id
_entity.type
_entity.pdbx_description
1 polymer ?
#
loop_
_entity_poly.entity_id
_entity_poly.type
_entity_poly.pdbx_seq_one_letter_code
_entity_poly.pdbx_strand_id
1 'polypeptide(L)' 'MSSFQSMAPYILYGCSLILVPLGINRFRSGSPFKGLCDLLGAGVIAVIAWGMGNP' A
#
# COMPACT_ATOMS: atom_id res chain seq x y z
N MET A 1 3.92 24.21 -3.09
CA MET A 1 3.73 22.80 -2.66
C MET A 1 4.60 22.56 -1.45
N SER A 2 4.00 22.27 -0.30
CA SER A 2 4.74 21.95 0.92
C SER A 2 5.54 20.67 0.73
N SER A 3 6.75 20.58 1.28
CA SER A 3 7.65 19.41 1.17
C SER A 3 6.97 18.07 1.51
N PHE A 4 5.91 18.12 2.31
CA PHE A 4 5.01 17.01 2.63
C PHE A 4 4.29 16.42 1.42
N GLN A 5 3.84 17.22 0.45
CA GLN A 5 3.19 16.71 -0.78
C GLN A 5 4.18 15.95 -1.68
N SER A 6 5.46 16.35 -1.70
CA SER A 6 6.49 15.62 -2.46
C SER A 6 6.92 14.32 -1.79
N MET A 7 6.85 14.21 -0.47
CA MET A 7 7.24 12.99 0.26
C MET A 7 6.10 11.98 0.42
N ALA A 8 4.85 12.43 0.43
CA ALA A 8 3.67 11.59 0.55
C ALA A 8 3.60 10.38 -0.42
N PRO A 9 3.88 10.50 -1.74
CA PRO A 9 3.82 9.35 -2.63
C PRO A 9 4.86 8.28 -2.27
N TYR A 10 6.06 8.67 -1.82
CA TYR A 10 7.10 7.71 -1.41
C TYR A 10 6.73 6.93 -0.16
N ILE A 11 6.10 7.59 0.82
CA ILE A 11 5.61 6.94 2.05
C ILE A 11 4.50 5.95 1.70
N LEU A 12 3.57 6.33 0.82
CA LEU A 12 2.50 5.46 0.36
C LEU A 12 3.04 4.25 -0.42
N TYR A 13 4.03 4.44 -1.31
CA TYR A 13 4.72 3.34 -1.97
C TYR A 13 5.38 2.38 -0.98
N GLY A 14 6.07 2.90 0.04
CA GLY A 14 6.66 2.09 1.10
C GLY A 14 5.62 1.26 1.85
N CYS A 15 4.49 1.88 2.23
CA CYS A 15 3.38 1.18 2.89
C CYS A 15 2.79 0.08 1.98
N SER A 16 2.60 0.35 0.69
CA SER A 16 2.10 -0.64 -0.27
C SER A 16 3.05 -1.84 -0.38
N LEU A 17 4.35 -1.60 -0.50
CA LEU A 17 5.37 -2.65 -0.58
C LEU A 17 5.44 -3.56 0.66
N ILE A 18 5.12 -3.04 1.85
CA ILE A 18 5.13 -3.80 3.11
C ILE A 18 3.82 -4.59 3.29
N LEU A 19 2.68 -4.04 2.84
CA LEU A 19 1.37 -4.68 2.94
C LEU A 19 1.22 -5.92 2.05
N VAL A 20 1.88 -5.96 0.89
CA VAL A 20 1.84 -7.13 -0.01
C VAL A 20 2.41 -8.41 0.63
N PRO A 21 3.66 -8.44 1.15
CA PRO A 21 4.21 -9.62 1.82
C PRO A 21 3.48 -9.93 3.13
N LEU A 22 3.00 -8.92 3.87
CA LEU A 22 2.14 -9.13 5.05
C LEU A 22 0.83 -9.84 4.68
N GLY A 23 0.18 -9.42 3.60
CA GLY A 23 -1.04 -10.03 3.07
C GLY A 23 -0.80 -11.49 2.68
N ILE A 24 0.28 -11.76 1.94
CA ILE A 24 0.68 -13.13 1.54
C ILE A 24 0.98 -14.01 2.77
N ASN A 25 1.69 -13.47 3.77
CA ASN A 25 1.99 -14.19 5.00
C ASN A 25 0.73 -14.50 5.81
N ARG A 26 -0.25 -13.59 5.85
CA ARG A 26 -1.55 -13.82 6.50
C ARG A 26 -2.45 -14.80 5.74
N PHE A 27 -2.38 -14.81 4.41
CA PHE A 27 -2.99 -15.87 3.59
C PHE A 27 -2.42 -17.24 3.96
N ARG A 28 -1.09 -17.34 4.06
CA ARG A 28 -0.41 -18.57 4.48
C ARG A 28 -0.69 -18.96 5.94
N SER A 29 -0.93 -17.99 6.83
CA SER A 29 -1.22 -18.26 8.25
C SER A 29 -2.67 -18.70 8.52
N GLY A 30 -3.48 -18.92 7.48
CA GLY A 30 -4.88 -19.36 7.64
C GLY A 30 -5.87 -18.24 7.91
N SER A 31 -5.48 -16.97 7.69
CA SER A 31 -6.35 -15.79 7.81
C SER A 31 -6.56 -15.12 6.44
N PRO A 32 -7.20 -15.80 5.47
CA PRO A 32 -7.28 -15.32 4.08
C PRO A 32 -8.05 -14.01 3.95
N PHE A 33 -9.08 -13.77 4.78
CA PHE A 33 -9.85 -12.53 4.73
C PHE A 33 -9.03 -11.30 5.12
N LYS A 34 -8.21 -11.42 6.18
CA LYS A 34 -7.26 -10.35 6.58
C LYS A 34 -6.20 -10.14 5.50
N GLY A 35 -5.66 -11.21 4.93
CA GLY A 35 -4.69 -11.13 3.83
C GLY A 35 -5.25 -10.42 2.60
N LEU A 36 -6.54 -10.65 2.28
CA LEU A 36 -7.22 -9.99 1.17
C LEU A 36 -7.41 -8.49 1.44
N CYS A 37 -7.80 -8.10 2.65
CA CYS A 37 -7.88 -6.71 3.06
C CYS A 37 -6.52 -6.00 3.00
N ASP A 38 -5.44 -6.67 3.44
CA ASP A 38 -4.08 -6.13 3.38
C ASP A 38 -3.62 -5.93 1.91
N LEU A 39 -3.93 -6.87 1.01
CA LEU A 39 -3.64 -6.75 -0.43
C LEU A 39 -4.48 -5.67 -1.13
N LEU A 40 -5.78 -5.57 -0.82
CA LEU A 40 -6.65 -4.52 -1.36
C LEU A 40 -6.19 -3.14 -0.87
N GLY A 41 -5.85 -3.02 0.42
CA GLY A 41 -5.28 -1.81 0.99
C GLY A 41 -3.97 -1.41 0.30
N ALA A 42 -3.08 -2.37 0.05
CA ALA A 42 -1.84 -2.13 -0.70
C ALA A 42 -2.11 -1.59 -2.11
N GLY A 43 -3.11 -2.13 -2.81
CA GLY A 43 -3.51 -1.70 -4.14
C GLY A 43 -4.07 -0.27 -4.16
N VAL A 44 -5.00 0.05 -3.24
CA VAL A 44 -5.57 1.40 -3.11
C VAL A 44 -4.47 2.44 -2.82
N ILE A 45 -3.57 2.12 -1.89
CA ILE A 45 -2.44 2.98 -1.53
C ILE A 45 -1.51 3.21 -2.73
N ALA A 46 -1.25 2.18 -3.55
CA ALA A 46 -0.44 2.31 -4.76
C ALA A 46 -1.11 3.22 -5.82
N VAL A 47 -2.43 3.13 -5.99
CA VAL A 47 -3.19 4.00 -6.92
C VAL A 47 -3.17 5.46 -6.44
N ILE A 48 -3.36 5.70 -5.14
CA ILE A 48 -3.28 7.04 -4.57
C ILE A 48 -1.86 7.61 -4.71
N ALA A 49 -0.82 6.81 -4.43
CA ALA A 49 0.56 7.21 -4.60
C ALA A 49 0.87 7.57 -6.07
N TRP A 50 0.37 6.77 -7.02
CA TRP A 50 0.52 7.00 -8.45
C TRP A 50 -0.16 8.31 -8.88
N GLY A 51 -1.41 8.54 -8.47
CA GLY A 51 -2.15 9.77 -8.81
C GLY A 51 -1.55 11.04 -8.18
N MET A 52 -0.82 10.91 -7.07
CA MET A 52 -0.05 12.03 -6.49
C MET A 52 1.28 12.29 -7.21
N GLY A 53 1.90 11.25 -7.76
CA GLY A 53 3.16 11.36 -8.52
C GLY A 53 2.96 11.76 -9.99
N ASN A 54 1.81 11.41 -10.57
CA ASN A 54 1.35 11.79 -11.91
C ASN A 54 0.00 12.53 -11.79
N PRO A 55 0.01 13.85 -11.51
CA PRO A 55 -1.21 14.67 -11.46
C PRO A 55 -1.87 14.85 -12.83
#